data_AF-A0A0K3B9J6-F1
#
_entry.id   AF-A0A0K3B9J6-F1
#
_cell.length_a   1.000
_cell.length_b   1.000
_cell.length_c   1.000
_cell.angle_alpha   90.00
_cell.angle_beta   90.00
_cell.angle_gamma   90.00
#
_symmetry.space_group_name_H-M   'P 1'
#
loop_
_entity.id
_entity.type
_entity.pdbx_description
1 polymer ?
#
loop_
_entity_poly.entity_id
_entity_poly.type
_entity_poly.pdbx_seq_one_letter_code
_entity_poly.pdbx_strand_id
1 'polypeptide(L)' 'MDSDDTEHYAWRTSEGWNVTWLPDRVLSRNEAVTAMSIAEVCARNPDIADEIWRHVWMWLDELGLTSGDFLDRLF' A
#
# COMPACT_ATOMS: atom_id res chain seq x y z
N MET A 1 5.21 -10.97 4.25
CA MET A 1 5.21 -9.70 4.98
C MET A 1 3.77 -9.45 5.34
N ASP A 2 3.51 -9.26 6.61
CA ASP A 2 2.21 -9.22 7.24
C ASP A 2 2.34 -8.23 8.40
N SER A 3 1.21 -7.66 8.80
CA SER A 3 1.15 -6.64 9.84
C SER A 3 -0.02 -6.94 10.76
N ASP A 4 0.13 -6.61 12.05
CA ASP A 4 -0.98 -6.71 13.00
C ASP A 4 -1.95 -5.52 12.88
N ASP A 5 -1.52 -4.45 12.19
CA ASP A 5 -2.31 -3.23 12.01
C ASP A 5 -3.30 -3.35 10.84
N THR A 6 -3.08 -4.23 9.86
CA THR A 6 -3.91 -4.36 8.64
C THR A 6 -4.18 -5.82 8.27
N GLU A 7 -5.34 -6.10 7.67
CA GLU A 7 -5.64 -7.44 7.11
C GLU A 7 -4.85 -7.75 5.82
N HIS A 8 -4.17 -6.74 5.27
CA HIS A 8 -3.39 -6.91 4.05
C HIS A 8 -2.04 -7.56 4.30
N TYR A 9 -1.60 -8.36 3.35
CA TYR A 9 -0.30 -9.01 3.40
C TYR A 9 0.34 -9.09 2.01
N ALA A 10 1.67 -9.22 2.02
CA ALA A 10 2.49 -9.40 0.83
C ALA A 10 3.22 -10.74 0.86
N TRP A 11 3.27 -11.41 -0.28
CA TRP A 11 4.01 -12.67 -0.44
C TRP A 11 4.83 -12.67 -1.71
N ARG A 12 5.94 -13.41 -1.67
CA ARG A 12 6.85 -13.54 -2.80
C ARG A 12 6.36 -14.65 -3.74
N THR A 13 6.37 -14.36 -5.03
CA THR A 13 6.12 -15.32 -6.12
C THR A 13 7.40 -15.51 -6.95
N SER A 14 7.34 -16.33 -8.00
CA SER A 14 8.43 -16.45 -8.97
C SER A 14 8.65 -15.19 -9.80
N GLU A 15 7.63 -14.33 -9.91
CA GLU A 15 7.64 -13.15 -10.78
C GLU A 15 7.92 -11.85 -10.01
N GLY A 16 7.73 -11.85 -8.68
CA GLY A 16 7.95 -10.69 -7.84
C GLY A 16 7.27 -10.82 -6.49
N TRP A 17 6.59 -9.76 -6.06
CA TRP A 17 5.79 -9.72 -4.85
C TRP A 17 4.36 -9.36 -5.19
N ASN A 18 3.41 -10.07 -4.58
CA ASN A 18 2.00 -9.72 -4.65
C ASN A 18 1.58 -9.15 -3.30
N VAL A 19 0.62 -8.23 -3.33
CA VAL A 19 0.02 -7.60 -2.15
C VAL A 19 -1.50 -7.72 -2.29
N THR A 20 -2.20 -8.10 -1.23
CA THR A 20 -3.65 -8.37 -1.28
C THR A 20 -4.50 -7.20 -1.80
N TRP A 21 -4.12 -5.95 -1.52
CA TRP A 21 -4.85 -4.76 -1.96
C TRP A 21 -4.40 -4.23 -3.34
N LEU A 22 -3.37 -4.85 -3.93
CA LEU A 22 -2.94 -4.61 -5.32
C LEU A 22 -2.87 -5.95 -6.08
N PRO A 23 -4.00 -6.69 -6.19
CA PRO A 23 -3.99 -8.08 -6.66
C PRO A 23 -3.56 -8.24 -8.12
N ASP A 24 -3.77 -7.21 -8.95
CA ASP A 24 -3.45 -7.23 -10.39
C ASP A 24 -2.04 -6.75 -10.70
N ARG A 25 -1.18 -6.58 -9.68
CA ARG A 25 0.18 -6.08 -9.85
C ARG A 25 1.21 -7.03 -9.27
N VAL A 26 2.24 -7.30 -10.07
CA VAL A 26 3.48 -7.92 -9.62
C VAL A 26 4.46 -6.80 -9.29
N LEU A 27 4.82 -6.70 -8.02
CA LEU A 27 5.65 -5.63 -7.48
C LEU A 27 7.08 -6.10 -7.28
N SER A 28 8.02 -5.16 -7.33
CA SER A 28 9.34 -5.34 -6.75
C SER A 28 9.25 -5.45 -5.23
N ARG A 29 10.35 -5.86 -4.60
CA ARG A 29 10.43 -5.91 -3.13
C ARG A 29 10.19 -4.53 -2.49
N ASN A 30 10.72 -3.47 -3.09
CA ASN A 30 10.58 -2.12 -2.54
C ASN A 30 9.14 -1.64 -2.68
N GLU A 31 8.53 -1.79 -3.85
CA GLU A 31 7.12 -1.46 -4.06
C GLU A 31 6.20 -2.26 -3.12
N ALA A 32 6.49 -3.53 -2.85
CA ALA A 32 5.71 -4.31 -1.89
C ALA A 32 5.85 -3.79 -0.44
N VAL A 33 7.03 -3.29 -0.04
CA VAL A 33 7.24 -2.65 1.27
C VAL A 33 6.50 -1.32 1.35
N THR A 34 6.58 -0.51 0.29
CA THR A 34 5.87 0.76 0.16
C THR A 34 4.36 0.54 0.24
N ALA A 35 3.84 -0.48 -0.47
CA ALA A 35 2.43 -0.84 -0.45
C ALA A 35 1.95 -1.32 0.93
N MET A 36 2.74 -2.11 1.65
CA MET A 36 2.40 -2.50 3.03
C MET A 36 2.45 -1.31 3.99
N SER A 37 3.41 -0.40 3.84
CA SER A 37 3.51 0.82 4.67
C SER A 37 2.27 1.69 4.53
N ILE A 38 1.74 1.84 3.31
CA ILE A 38 0.48 2.55 3.07
C ILE A 38 -0.68 1.86 3.79
N ALA A 39 -0.83 0.53 3.62
CA ALA A 39 -1.88 -0.24 4.26
C ALA A 39 -1.87 -0.10 5.80
N GLU A 40 -0.70 -0.14 6.42
CA GLU A 40 -0.53 0.04 7.86
C GLU A 40 -0.93 1.44 8.33
N VAL A 41 -0.49 2.49 7.61
CA VAL A 41 -0.87 3.87 7.94
C VAL A 41 -2.38 4.05 7.88
N CYS A 42 -3.02 3.55 6.84
CA CYS A 42 -4.45 3.73 6.65
C CYS A 42 -5.29 2.92 7.64
N ALA A 43 -4.83 1.74 8.06
CA ALA A 43 -5.54 0.96 9.05
C ALA A 43 -5.56 1.62 10.44
N ARG A 44 -4.60 2.53 10.73
CA ARG A 44 -4.64 3.40 11.91
C ARG A 44 -5.65 4.54 11.80
N ASN A 45 -6.30 4.69 10.65
CA ASN A 45 -7.33 5.68 10.36
C ASN A 45 -6.96 7.13 10.77
N PRO A 46 -5.84 7.67 10.24
CA PRO A 46 -5.40 9.03 10.56
C PRO A 46 -6.40 10.07 10.05
N ASP A 47 -6.51 11.19 10.74
CA ASP A 47 -7.31 12.34 10.28
C ASP A 47 -6.81 12.82 8.92
N ILE A 48 -7.72 13.29 8.06
CA ILE A 48 -7.37 13.78 6.72
C ILE A 48 -6.44 15.01 6.74
N ALA A 49 -6.44 15.77 7.84
CA ALA A 49 -5.55 16.90 8.05
C ALA A 49 -4.14 16.49 8.51
N ASP A 50 -3.92 15.21 8.83
CA ASP A 50 -2.63 14.70 9.27
C ASP A 50 -1.58 14.81 8.15
N GLU A 51 -0.37 15.22 8.50
CA GLU A 51 0.73 15.36 7.55
C GLU A 51 1.18 14.03 6.94
N ILE A 52 0.85 12.91 7.57
CA ILE A 52 1.11 11.56 7.06
C ILE A 52 0.55 11.36 5.65
N TRP A 53 -0.57 12.02 5.32
CA TRP A 53 -1.17 11.95 3.99
C TRP A 53 -0.23 12.47 2.90
N ARG A 54 0.66 13.42 3.19
CA ARG A 54 1.68 13.86 2.22
C ARG A 54 2.66 12.74 1.88
N HIS A 55 3.02 11.93 2.87
CA HIS A 55 3.88 10.77 2.67
C HIS A 55 3.15 9.68 1.89
N VAL A 56 1.88 9.42 2.22
CA VAL A 56 1.03 8.47 1.48
C VAL A 56 0.95 8.84 -0.01
N TRP A 57 0.76 10.12 -0.35
CA TRP A 57 0.72 10.53 -1.76
C TRP A 57 2.05 10.34 -2.49
N MET A 58 3.19 10.60 -1.83
CA MET A 58 4.51 10.34 -2.42
C MET A 58 4.76 8.83 -2.62
N TRP A 59 4.33 8.00 -1.68
CA TRP A 59 4.43 6.55 -1.81
C TRP A 59 3.50 5.98 -2.89
N LEU A 60 2.32 6.57 -3.08
CA LEU A 60 1.44 6.18 -4.18
C LEU A 60 2.05 6.51 -5.54
N ASP A 61 2.74 7.64 -5.67
CA ASP A 61 3.49 8.00 -6.88
C ASP A 61 4.63 6.99 -7.15
N GLU A 62 5.34 6.54 -6.11
CA GLU A 62 6.34 5.46 -6.23
C GLU A 62 5.72 4.17 -6.79
N LEU A 63 4.48 3.86 -6.40
CA LEU A 63 3.72 2.73 -6.93
C LEU A 63 3.10 3.03 -8.30
N GLY A 64 3.23 4.23 -8.86
CA GLY A 64 2.54 4.63 -10.09
C GLY A 64 1.01 4.51 -9.96
N LEU A 65 0.47 4.90 -8.81
CA LEU A 65 -0.95 4.91 -8.49
C LEU A 65 -1.42 6.36 -8.29
N THR A 66 -2.66 6.62 -8.70
CA THR A 66 -3.32 7.90 -8.41
C THR A 66 -4.09 7.84 -7.09
N SER A 67 -4.51 8.99 -6.57
CA SER A 67 -5.38 9.05 -5.39
C SER A 67 -6.74 8.38 -5.61
N GLY A 68 -7.24 8.37 -6.86
CA GLY A 68 -8.48 7.64 -7.20
C GLY A 68 -8.28 6.13 -7.17
N ASP A 69 -7.19 5.65 -7.77
CA ASP A 69 -6.80 4.23 -7.75
C ASP A 69 -6.65 3.68 -6.32
N PHE A 70 -6.25 4.54 -5.40
CA PHE A 70 -6.01 4.21 -4.00
C PHE A 70 -7.32 4.02 -3.22
N LEU A 71 -8.27 4.94 -3.35
CA LEU A 71 -9.55 4.86 -2.62
C LEU A 71 -10.36 3.62 -3.02
N ASP A 72 -10.32 3.22 -4.29
CA ASP A 72 -11.06 2.06 -4.80
C ASP A 72 -10.50 0.71 -4.35
N ARG A 73 -9.26 0.66 -3.84
CA ARG A 73 -8.53 -0.58 -3.57
C ARG A 73 -8.25 -0.85 -2.10
N LEU A 74 -8.27 0.18 -1.27
CA LEU A 74 -8.00 0.06 0.16
C LEU A 74 -9.26 -0.03 1.04
N PHE A 75 -10.44 0.26 0.47
CA PHE A 75 -11.74 0.23 1.15
C PHE A 75 -12.71 -0.73 0.46
#